data_AF-A0A1A2PND8-F1
#
_entry.id   AF-A0A1A2PND8-F1
#
_cell.length_a   1.000
_cell.length_b   1.000
_cell.length_c   1.000
_cell.angle_alpha   90.00
_cell.angle_beta   90.00
_cell.angle_gamma   90.00
#
_symmetry.space_group_name_H-M   'P 1'
#
loop_
_entity.id
_entity.type
_entity.pdbx_description
1 polymer ?
#
loop_
_entity_poly.entity_id
_entity_poly.type
_entity_poly.pdbx_seq_one_letter_code
_entity_poly.pdbx_strand_id
1 'polypeptide(L)' 'MTYRVVQWTTGNLGKKSVHAIAENSLLELVGCYAWSPHKVGRDVGELCGIEPTGVRASDDVDALRTRPLLLPRGVLARD' A
#
# COMPACT_ATOMS: atom_id res chain seq x y z
N MET A 1 -2.38 11.61 -14.24
CA MET A 1 -3.19 10.39 -14.10
C MET A 1 -2.36 9.40 -13.29
N THR A 2 -2.90 8.77 -12.26
CA THR A 2 -2.16 7.90 -11.34
C THR A 2 -2.80 6.52 -11.33
N TYR A 3 -2.00 5.45 -11.39
CA TYR A 3 -2.46 4.07 -11.34
C TYR A 3 -2.46 3.57 -9.90
N ARG A 4 -3.61 3.06 -9.46
CA ARG A 4 -3.76 2.46 -8.13
C ARG A 4 -3.26 1.03 -8.17
N VAL A 5 -2.38 0.68 -7.24
CA VAL A 5 -1.76 -0.63 -7.18
C VAL A 5 -1.99 -1.27 -5.81
N VAL A 6 -2.30 -2.57 -5.84
CA VAL A 6 -2.25 -3.44 -4.65
C VAL A 6 -0.99 -4.26 -4.75
N GLN A 7 -0.12 -4.13 -3.74
CA GLN A 7 1.08 -4.95 -3.68
C GLN A 7 0.75 -6.34 -3.12
N TRP A 8 1.01 -7.38 -3.90
CA TRP A 8 0.86 -8.75 -3.41
C TRP A 8 2.14 -9.23 -2.72
N THR A 9 2.03 -9.61 -1.45
CA THR A 9 3.12 -10.08 -0.58
C THR A 9 4.14 -9.01 -0.18
N THR A 10 4.79 -9.24 0.98
CA THR A 10 5.80 -8.36 1.59
C THR A 10 7.10 -9.13 1.91
N GLY A 11 7.47 -10.06 1.02
CA GLY A 11 8.78 -10.75 1.06
C GLY A 11 9.90 -9.85 0.54
N ASN A 12 11.14 -10.36 0.45
CA ASN A 12 12.29 -9.56 -0.01
C ASN A 12 12.07 -8.88 -1.37
N LEU A 13 11.39 -9.55 -2.31
CA LEU A 13 11.00 -8.94 -3.59
C LEU A 13 9.85 -7.95 -3.44
N GLY A 14 8.80 -8.32 -2.69
CA GLY A 14 7.65 -7.43 -2.45
C GLY A 14 8.06 -6.10 -1.81
N LYS A 15 9.05 -6.11 -0.92
CA LYS A 15 9.63 -4.86 -0.36
C LYS A 15 10.19 -3.97 -1.46
N LYS A 16 11.01 -4.49 -2.37
CA LYS A 16 11.57 -3.70 -3.49
C LYS A 16 10.46 -3.13 -4.39
N SER A 17 9.39 -3.87 -4.61
CA SER A 17 8.22 -3.38 -5.34
C SER A 17 7.54 -2.21 -4.62
N VAL A 18 7.37 -2.28 -3.30
CA VAL A 18 6.83 -1.16 -2.50
C VAL A 18 7.70 0.09 -2.62
N HIS A 19 9.03 -0.05 -2.58
CA HIS A 19 9.95 1.08 -2.77
C HIS A 19 9.74 1.73 -4.14
N ALA A 20 9.73 0.92 -5.22
CA ALA A 20 9.51 1.41 -6.58
C ALA A 20 8.13 2.08 -6.76
N ILE A 21 7.10 1.60 -6.07
CA ILE A 21 5.77 2.23 -6.07
C ILE A 21 5.82 3.58 -5.37
N ALA A 22 6.47 3.67 -4.20
CA ALA A 22 6.56 4.90 -3.43
C ALA A 22 7.35 6.01 -4.14
N GLU A 23 8.35 5.65 -4.94
CA GLU A 23 9.18 6.59 -5.70
C GLU A 23 8.53 7.05 -7.02
N ASN A 24 7.43 6.42 -7.44
CA ASN A 24 6.80 6.69 -8.73
C ASN A 24 5.52 7.52 -8.57
N SER A 25 5.55 8.78 -8.99
CA SER A 25 4.41 9.70 -8.92
C SER A 25 3.20 9.29 -9.77
N LEU A 26 3.37 8.35 -10.70
CA LEU A 26 2.30 7.75 -11.48
C LEU A 26 1.65 6.55 -10.79
N LEU A 27 2.17 6.08 -9.64
CA LEU A 27 1.63 4.94 -8.90
C LEU A 27 1.14 5.38 -7.51
N GLU A 28 0.03 4.81 -7.07
CA GLU A 28 -0.51 4.99 -5.73
C GLU A 28 -0.69 3.62 -5.08
N LEU A 29 0.04 3.35 -3.99
CA LEU A 29 -0.19 2.18 -3.18
C LEU A 29 -1.51 2.34 -2.41
N VAL A 30 -2.49 1.50 -2.71
CA VAL A 30 -3.82 1.55 -2.08
C VAL A 30 -4.14 0.34 -1.21
N GLY A 31 -3.32 -0.71 -1.29
CA GLY A 31 -3.47 -1.91 -0.51
C GLY A 31 -2.23 -2.80 -0.58
N CYS A 32 -2.09 -3.70 0.38
CA CYS A 32 -1.02 -4.70 0.35
C CYS A 32 -1.48 -6.00 1.00
N TYR A 33 -1.28 -7.10 0.29
CA TYR A 33 -1.59 -8.43 0.81
C TYR A 33 -0.44 -8.96 1.68
N ALA A 34 -0.74 -9.40 2.89
CA ALA A 34 0.19 -10.07 3.78
C ALA A 34 -0.23 -11.52 4.02
N TRP A 35 0.65 -12.45 3.68
CA TRP A 35 0.42 -13.87 3.94
C TRP A 35 0.66 -14.26 5.41
N SER A 36 1.60 -13.60 6.09
CA SER A 36 1.94 -13.92 7.48
C SER A 36 1.08 -13.11 8.46
N PRO A 37 0.40 -13.75 9.44
CA PRO A 37 -0.51 -13.06 10.36
C PRO A 37 0.12 -11.91 11.14
N HIS A 38 1.39 -12.04 11.54
CA HIS A 38 2.12 -10.99 12.28
C HIS A 38 2.36 -9.70 11.48
N LYS A 39 2.06 -9.69 10.18
CA LYS A 39 2.16 -8.52 9.30
C LYS A 39 0.82 -7.83 9.09
N VAL A 40 -0.29 -8.52 9.32
CA VAL A 40 -1.64 -7.97 9.13
C VAL A 40 -1.86 -6.79 10.06
N GLY A 41 -2.46 -5.73 9.54
CA GLY A 41 -2.71 -4.48 10.26
C GLY A 41 -1.50 -3.55 10.40
N ARG A 42 -0.28 -4.00 10.12
CA ARG A 42 0.93 -3.15 10.18
C ARG A 42 1.04 -2.25 8.95
N ASP A 43 1.71 -1.11 9.11
CA ASP A 43 1.96 -0.20 7.98
C ASP A 43 2.93 -0.85 6.98
N VAL A 44 2.61 -0.73 5.69
CA VAL A 44 3.41 -1.33 4.63
C VAL A 44 4.79 -0.66 4.50
N GLY A 45 4.88 0.64 4.77
CA GLY A 45 6.13 1.38 4.78
C GLY A 45 7.07 0.86 5.86
N GLU A 46 6.57 0.72 7.09
CA GLU A 46 7.33 0.12 8.20
C GLU A 46 7.78 -1.31 7.90
N LEU A 47 6.90 -2.14 7.33
CA LEU A 47 7.25 -3.52 6.94
C LEU A 47 8.35 -3.57 5.88
N CYS A 48 8.43 -2.55 5.03
CA CYS A 48 9.36 -2.45 3.91
C CYS A 48 10.59 -1.60 4.20
N GLY A 49 10.67 -0.93 5.36
CA GLY A 49 11.79 -0.07 5.74
C GLY A 49 11.81 1.28 5.01
N ILE A 50 10.64 1.86 4.75
CA ILE A 50 10.47 3.23 4.24
C ILE A 50 9.54 4.02 5.16
N GLU A 51 9.35 5.30 4.88
CA GLU A 51 8.40 6.16 5.59
C GLU A 51 6.98 5.54 5.62
N PRO A 52 6.23 5.71 6.72
CA PRO A 52 4.88 5.18 6.84
C PRO A 52 4.01 5.56 5.65
N THR A 53 3.49 4.53 5.01
CA THR A 53 2.65 4.69 3.83
C THR A 53 1.20 4.94 4.22
N GLY A 54 0.78 4.83 5.47
CA GLY A 54 -0.64 4.88 5.87
C GLY A 54 -1.51 3.72 5.34
N VAL A 55 -0.92 2.81 4.54
CA VAL A 55 -1.58 1.62 4.03
C VAL A 55 -1.28 0.48 4.99
N ARG A 56 -2.32 -0.10 5.59
CA ARG A 56 -2.20 -1.29 6.43
C ARG A 56 -2.24 -2.54 5.58
N ALA A 57 -1.33 -3.48 5.85
CA ALA A 57 -1.35 -4.78 5.19
C ALA A 57 -2.57 -5.60 5.64
N SER A 58 -3.13 -6.40 4.74
CA SER A 58 -4.33 -7.20 4.96
C SER A 58 -4.14 -8.61 4.41
N ASP A 59 -4.75 -9.60 5.03
CA ASP A 59 -4.89 -10.97 4.54
C ASP A 59 -6.28 -11.24 3.93
N ASP A 60 -7.13 -10.21 3.84
CA ASP A 60 -8.46 -10.27 3.25
C ASP A 60 -8.40 -9.81 1.78
N VAL A 61 -8.49 -10.79 0.87
CA VAL A 61 -8.47 -10.56 -0.57
C VAL A 61 -9.70 -9.78 -1.05
N ASP A 62 -10.86 -10.04 -0.46
CA ASP A 62 -12.11 -9.39 -0.86
C ASP A 62 -12.12 -7.93 -0.44
N ALA A 63 -11.60 -7.62 0.76
CA ALA A 63 -11.39 -6.25 1.20
C ALA A 63 -10.40 -5.48 0.31
N LEU A 64 -9.36 -6.14 -0.22
CA LEU A 64 -8.40 -5.52 -1.14
C LEU A 64 -9.00 -5.26 -2.53
N ARG A 65 -9.89 -6.15 -3.01
CA ARG A 65 -10.54 -6.02 -4.32
C ARG A 65 -11.63 -4.94 -4.34
N THR A 66 -12.34 -4.77 -3.23
CA THR A 66 -13.48 -3.85 -3.11
C THR A 66 -13.10 -2.50 -2.49
N ARG A 67 -11.82 -2.30 -2.15
CA ARG A 67 -11.37 -1.12 -1.40
C ARG A 67 -11.73 0.20 -2.11
N PRO A 68 -12.56 1.05 -1.50
CA PRO A 68 -13.12 2.21 -2.18
C PRO A 68 -12.06 3.26 -2.55
N LEU A 69 -12.38 4.02 -3.59
CA LEU A 69 -11.65 5.19 -4.09
C LEU A 69 -11.75 6.36 -3.11
N LEU A 70 -11.27 6.22 -1.87
CA LEU A 70 -11.02 7.38 -1.05
C LEU A 70 -9.83 8.13 -1.64
N LEU A 71 -10.01 9.44 -1.75
CA LEU A 71 -9.32 10.38 -2.65
C LEU A 71 -7.79 10.24 -2.61
N PRO A 72 -7.10 10.51 -3.74
CA PRO A 72 -5.65 10.61 -3.74
C PRO A 72 -5.21 11.59 -2.66
N ARG A 73 -4.10 11.27 -2.02
CA ARG A 73 -3.56 11.90 -0.80
C ARG A 73 -3.21 13.41 -0.89
N GLY A 74 -3.75 14.14 -1.86
CA GLY A 74 -3.56 15.58 -2.09
C GLY A 74 -4.84 16.38 -2.40
N VAL A 75 -6.04 15.81 -2.28
CA VAL A 75 -7.30 16.55 -2.50
C VAL A 75 -7.92 17.08 -1.19
N LEU A 76 -7.43 16.66 -0.02
CA LEU A 76 -7.93 17.11 1.28
C LEU A 76 -6.81 17.80 2.08
N ALA A 77 -6.41 19.01 1.66
CA ALA A 77 -5.74 20.03 2.49
C ALA A 77 -5.45 21.29 1.66
N ARG A 78 -6.49 22.02 1.27
CA ARG A 78 -6.43 23.48 1.04
C ARG A 78 -7.80 24.05 1.40
N ASP A 79 -7.97 24.30 2.69
CA ASP A 79 -8.77 25.39 3.27
C ASP A 79 -8.06 25.83 4.55
#